data_AF-A0A9E0HQJ0-F1
#
_entry.id   AF-A0A9E0HQJ0-F1
#
_cell.length_a   1.000
_cell.length_b   1.000
_cell.length_c   1.000
_cell.angle_alpha   90.00
_cell.angle_beta   90.00
_cell.angle_gamma   90.00
#
_symmetry.space_group_name_H-M   'P 1'
#
loop_
_entity.id
_entity.type
_entity.pdbx_description
1 polymer ?
#
loop_
_entity_poly.entity_id
_entity_poly.type
_entity_poly.pdbx_seq_one_letter_code
_entity_poly.pdbx_strand_id
1 'polypeptide(L)'
;LDNLKVFTTKSTRVEGEMRVAADKYIKSAGLEELMRVNENGRNVKILVKSGTTDSQIRELLMFIEGAKNDDTVLMSLTGNFDLNEISILTDKMRIPGGDDLKKATKGKE
;
A
#
# COMPACT_ATOMS: atom_id res chain seq x y z
N LEU A 1 -10.54 -8.76 -8.64
CA LEU A 1 -10.35 -8.18 -7.30
C LEU A 1 -10.99 -9.16 -6.33
N ASP A 2 -10.17 -9.87 -5.56
CA ASP A 2 -10.66 -11.04 -4.81
C ASP A 2 -10.90 -10.70 -3.34
N ASN A 3 -10.03 -9.86 -2.75
CA ASN A 3 -10.20 -9.43 -1.38
C ASN A 3 -9.58 -8.05 -1.17
N LEU A 4 -10.35 -7.14 -0.58
CA LEU A 4 -9.89 -5.83 -0.16
C LEU A 4 -10.15 -5.68 1.35
N LYS A 5 -9.08 -5.42 2.10
CA LYS A 5 -9.16 -5.11 3.53
C LYS A 5 -8.56 -3.74 3.76
N VAL A 6 -9.33 -2.87 4.40
CA VAL A 6 -8.88 -1.53 4.78
C VAL A 6 -9.02 -1.42 6.29
N PHE A 7 -7.93 -1.07 6.95
CA PHE A 7 -7.89 -0.81 8.37
C PHE A 7 -7.44 0.62 8.59
N THR A 8 -8.19 1.36 9.40
CA THR A 8 -7.89 2.76 9.71
C THR A 8 -7.84 2.93 11.22
N THR A 9 -6.88 3.69 11.71
CA THR A 9 -6.75 3.99 13.15
C THR A 9 -6.24 5.41 13.37
N LYS A 10 -6.69 6.02 14.47
CA LYS A 10 -6.18 7.30 14.99
C LYS A 10 -5.30 7.13 16.24
N SER A 11 -5.21 5.90 16.75
CA SER A 11 -4.47 5.62 17.97
C SER A 11 -3.02 5.31 17.65
N THR A 12 -2.10 6.10 18.18
CA THR A 12 -0.65 5.88 18.08
C THR A 12 -0.22 4.50 18.58
N ARG A 13 -0.94 3.94 19.56
CA ARG A 13 -0.71 2.57 20.03
C ARG A 13 -1.01 1.54 18.94
N VAL A 14 -2.19 1.65 18.34
CA VAL A 14 -2.65 0.72 17.29
C VAL A 14 -1.82 0.89 16.01
N GLU A 15 -1.38 2.11 15.70
CA GLU A 15 -0.43 2.37 14.61
C GLU A 15 0.84 1.54 14.77
N GLY A 16 1.45 1.54 15.97
CA GLY A 16 2.62 0.73 16.26
C GLY A 16 2.36 -0.77 16.09
N GLU A 17 1.20 -1.26 16.56
CA GLU A 17 0.82 -2.67 16.40
C GLU A 17 0.57 -3.02 14.92
N MET A 18 -0.11 -2.14 14.16
CA MET A 18 -0.32 -2.31 12.72
C MET A 18 0.98 -2.36 11.97
N ARG A 19 1.94 -1.49 12.30
CA ARG A 19 3.26 -1.48 11.68
C ARG A 19 3.98 -2.81 11.88
N VAL A 20 3.99 -3.33 13.12
CA VAL A 20 4.62 -4.63 13.43
C VAL A 20 3.90 -5.77 12.73
N ALA A 21 2.57 -5.75 12.70
CA ALA A 21 1.77 -6.76 11.99
C ALA A 21 2.03 -6.72 10.48
N ALA A 22 2.09 -5.53 9.88
CA ALA A 22 2.43 -5.33 8.49
C ALA A 22 3.83 -5.85 8.18
N ASP A 23 4.85 -5.51 8.98
CA ASP A 23 6.23 -6.00 8.80
C ASP A 23 6.33 -7.53 8.85
N LYS A 24 5.62 -8.16 9.80
CA LYS A 24 5.51 -9.63 9.85
C LYS A 24 4.84 -10.19 8.60
N TYR A 25 3.76 -9.56 8.16
CA TYR A 25 3.01 -10.00 7.00
C TYR A 25 3.82 -9.86 5.72
N ILE A 26 4.53 -8.75 5.53
CA ILE A 26 5.46 -8.50 4.42
C ILE A 26 6.47 -9.63 4.31
N LYS A 27 7.12 -10.00 5.41
CA LYS A 27 8.11 -11.09 5.44
C LYS A 27 7.47 -12.46 5.18
N SER A 28 6.29 -12.71 5.75
CA SER A 28 5.61 -14.00 5.60
C SER A 28 5.01 -14.20 4.20
N ALA A 29 4.48 -13.13 3.60
CA ALA A 29 3.89 -13.15 2.28
C ALA A 29 4.95 -12.97 1.17
N GLY A 30 6.16 -12.52 1.52
CA GLY A 30 7.24 -12.22 0.56
C GLY A 30 6.91 -11.01 -0.30
N LEU A 31 6.36 -9.96 0.31
CA LEU A 31 6.08 -8.71 -0.39
C LEU A 31 7.38 -7.93 -0.60
N GLU A 32 7.53 -7.36 -1.77
CA GLU A 32 8.66 -6.50 -2.14
C GLU A 32 8.25 -5.04 -2.02
N GLU A 33 9.15 -4.19 -1.51
CA GLU A 33 8.90 -2.75 -1.42
C GLU A 33 9.00 -2.16 -2.83
N LEU A 34 7.87 -1.69 -3.36
CA LEU A 34 7.81 -1.05 -4.67
C LEU A 34 8.20 0.43 -4.58
N MET A 35 7.61 1.13 -3.61
CA MET A 35 7.84 2.56 -3.42
C MET A 35 7.60 2.95 -1.97
N ARG A 36 8.39 3.92 -1.52
CA ARG A 36 8.18 4.60 -0.26
C ARG A 36 8.21 6.10 -0.49
N VAL A 37 7.18 6.78 -0.04
CA VAL A 37 7.05 8.24 -0.10
C VAL A 37 6.97 8.78 1.31
N ASN A 38 7.74 9.81 1.60
CA ASN A 38 7.69 10.52 2.87
C ASN A 38 7.57 12.02 2.57
N GLU A 39 6.39 12.59 2.85
CA GLU A 39 6.10 13.99 2.59
C GLU A 39 5.37 14.62 3.78
N ASN A 40 5.92 15.74 4.30
CA ASN A 40 5.31 16.56 5.35
C ASN A 40 4.85 15.76 6.59
N GLY A 41 5.63 14.75 6.99
CA GLY A 41 5.32 13.90 8.16
C GLY A 41 4.32 12.78 7.89
N ARG A 42 3.85 12.63 6.65
CA ARG A 42 3.11 11.45 6.20
C ARG A 42 4.07 10.49 5.50
N ASN A 43 4.03 9.22 5.88
CA ASN A 43 4.88 8.19 5.31
C ASN A 43 4.01 7.12 4.65
N VAL A 44 4.08 7.03 3.32
CA VAL A 44 3.37 6.04 2.51
C VAL A 44 4.37 4.97 2.09
N LYS A 45 4.07 3.72 2.43
CA LYS A 45 4.81 2.54 1.95
C LYS A 45 3.89 1.71 1.08
N ILE A 46 4.38 1.37 -0.10
CA ILE A 46 3.70 0.51 -1.06
C ILE A 46 4.56 -0.73 -1.22
N LEU A 47 3.97 -1.88 -0.91
CA LEU A 47 4.59 -3.18 -1.07
C LEU A 47 3.70 -4.05 -1.95
N VAL A 48 4.32 -4.88 -2.77
CA VAL A 48 3.62 -5.69 -3.76
C VAL A 48 4.20 -7.09 -3.84
N LYS A 49 3.37 -8.04 -4.26
CA LYS A 49 3.79 -9.38 -4.64
C LYS A 49 3.69 -9.53 -6.14
N SER A 50 4.85 -9.63 -6.78
CA SER A 50 5.00 -9.93 -8.18
C SER A 50 4.35 -11.30 -8.50
N GLY A 51 3.60 -11.34 -9.59
CA GLY A 51 2.88 -12.52 -10.06
C GLY A 51 3.72 -13.38 -10.99
N THR A 52 3.09 -13.93 -12.01
CA THR A 52 3.79 -14.71 -13.04
C THR A 52 4.67 -13.83 -13.91
N THR A 53 4.28 -12.56 -14.08
CA THR A 53 5.02 -11.54 -14.82
C THR A 53 5.34 -10.36 -13.91
N ASP A 54 6.40 -9.62 -14.24
CA ASP A 54 6.86 -8.44 -13.49
C ASP A 54 5.82 -7.32 -13.39
N SER A 55 4.92 -7.22 -14.37
CA SER A 55 3.79 -6.27 -14.37
C SER A 55 2.57 -6.76 -13.60
N GLN A 56 2.47 -8.07 -13.38
CA GLN A 56 1.35 -8.67 -12.67
C GLN A 56 1.59 -8.60 -11.16
N ILE A 57 0.61 -8.09 -10.45
CA ILE A 57 0.60 -7.98 -9.00
C ILE A 57 -0.47 -8.94 -8.48
N ARG A 58 -0.05 -9.87 -7.61
CA ARG A 58 -0.96 -10.81 -6.92
C ARG A 58 -1.49 -10.26 -5.61
N GLU A 59 -0.72 -9.35 -5.04
CA GLU A 59 -1.00 -8.80 -3.73
C GLU A 59 -0.37 -7.43 -3.59
N LEU A 60 -1.10 -6.51 -2.98
CA LEU A 60 -0.64 -5.16 -2.69
C LEU A 60 -0.94 -4.85 -1.24
N LEU A 61 0.07 -4.37 -0.54
CA LEU A 61 -0.05 -3.85 0.81
C LEU A 61 0.39 -2.39 0.78
N MET A 62 -0.50 -1.50 1.17
CA MET A 62 -0.20 -0.09 1.34
C MET A 62 -0.32 0.26 2.81
N PHE A 63 0.69 0.94 3.34
CA PHE A 63 0.72 1.41 4.71
C PHE A 63 0.99 2.91 4.73
N ILE A 64 0.04 3.68 5.23
CA ILE A 64 0.07 5.14 5.32
C ILE A 64 0.13 5.49 6.79
N GLU A 65 1.28 6.00 7.22
CA GLU A 65 1.45 6.59 8.55
C GLU A 65 1.13 8.07 8.44
N GLY A 66 0.10 8.50 9.16
CA GLY A 66 -0.28 9.90 9.28
C GLY A 66 0.70 10.69 10.14
N ALA A 67 0.73 12.01 9.96
CA ALA A 67 1.38 12.89 10.93
C ALA A 67 0.55 12.96 12.25
N LYS A 68 1.02 13.67 13.27
CA LYS A 68 0.29 13.82 14.56
C LYS A 68 -1.18 14.26 14.32
N ASN A 69 -2.13 13.38 14.68
CA ASN A 69 -3.59 13.49 14.50
C ASN A 69 -4.17 13.10 13.12
N ASP A 70 -3.34 12.66 12.17
CA ASP A 70 -3.84 12.02 10.95
C ASP A 70 -4.18 10.55 11.18
N ASP A 71 -5.08 10.04 10.35
CA ASP A 71 -5.45 8.63 10.33
C ASP A 71 -4.31 7.79 9.72
N THR A 72 -3.85 6.77 10.45
CA THR A 72 -3.03 5.70 9.90
C THR A 72 -3.94 4.76 9.10
N VAL A 73 -3.56 4.43 7.87
CA VAL A 73 -4.32 3.51 7.02
C VAL A 73 -3.43 2.34 6.60
N LEU A 74 -3.89 1.13 6.86
CA LEU A 74 -3.32 -0.11 6.31
C LEU A 74 -4.32 -0.71 5.34
N MET A 75 -3.95 -0.80 4.08
CA MET A 75 -4.75 -1.42 3.03
C MET A 75 -4.04 -2.67 2.51
N SER A 76 -4.76 -3.78 2.46
CA SER A 76 -4.31 -5.03 1.86
C SER A 76 -5.28 -5.43 0.77
N LEU A 77 -4.74 -5.66 -0.42
CA LEU A 77 -5.49 -6.06 -1.60
C LEU A 77 -4.86 -7.33 -2.16
N THR A 78 -5.68 -8.36 -2.36
CA THR A 78 -5.25 -9.63 -3.00
C THR A 78 -6.11 -9.91 -4.23
N GLY A 79 -5.46 -10.46 -5.25
CA GLY A 79 -6.07 -10.81 -6.53
C GLY A 79 -5.07 -10.63 -7.67
N ASN A 80 -5.43 -11.04 -8.88
CA ASN A 80 -4.60 -10.81 -10.07
C ASN A 80 -4.98 -9.45 -10.69
N PHE A 81 -4.09 -8.48 -10.61
CA PHE A 81 -4.23 -7.18 -11.29
C PHE A 81 -2.89 -6.72 -11.84
N ASP A 82 -2.91 -5.91 -12.88
CA ASP A 82 -1.70 -5.28 -13.38
C ASP A 82 -1.36 -4.03 -12.56
N LEU A 83 -0.07 -3.73 -12.45
CA LEU A 83 0.41 -2.53 -11.78
C LEU A 83 -0.28 -1.25 -12.31
N ASN A 84 -0.55 -1.19 -13.62
CA ASN A 84 -1.27 -0.07 -14.25
C ASN A 84 -2.72 0.10 -13.77
N GLU A 85 -3.39 -0.98 -13.37
CA GLU A 85 -4.77 -0.91 -12.86
C GLU A 85 -4.82 -0.38 -11.43
N ILE A 86 -3.77 -0.56 -10.64
CA ILE A 86 -3.69 -0.08 -9.25
C ILE A 86 -3.82 1.46 -9.20
N SER A 87 -3.15 2.17 -10.10
CA SER A 87 -3.25 3.63 -10.21
C SER A 87 -4.69 4.08 -10.47
N ILE A 88 -5.44 3.33 -11.29
CA ILE A 88 -6.85 3.61 -11.60
C ILE A 88 -7.74 3.29 -10.40
N LEU A 89 -7.44 2.20 -9.69
CA LEU A 89 -8.21 1.75 -8.52
C LEU A 89 -8.15 2.78 -7.39
N THR A 90 -6.97 3.34 -7.15
CA THR A 90 -6.74 4.27 -6.06
C THR A 90 -7.35 5.65 -6.35
N ASP A 91 -7.31 6.07 -7.61
CA ASP A 91 -7.96 7.29 -8.12
C ASP A 91 -9.50 7.18 -8.02
N LYS A 92 -10.08 6.05 -8.48
CA LYS A 92 -11.52 5.80 -8.41
C LYS A 92 -12.06 5.64 -6.99
N MET A 93 -11.27 5.10 -6.06
CA MET A 93 -11.68 4.93 -4.67
C MET A 93 -11.37 6.14 -3.78
N ARG A 94 -10.78 7.23 -4.33
CA ARG A 94 -10.31 8.43 -3.58
C ARG A 94 -9.46 8.06 -2.35
N ILE A 95 -8.67 7.00 -2.45
CA ILE A 95 -7.84 6.53 -1.33
C ILE A 95 -6.60 7.43 -1.26
N PRO A 96 -6.23 7.96 -0.09
CA PRO A 96 -4.99 8.71 0.06
C PRO A 96 -3.80 7.86 -0.42
N GLY A 97 -2.91 8.41 -1.24
CA GLY A 97 -1.76 7.69 -1.82
C GLY A 97 -1.93 7.21 -3.27
N GLY A 98 -3.05 7.52 -3.94
CA GLY A 98 -3.26 7.18 -5.36
C GLY A 98 -2.30 7.90 -6.33
N ASP A 99 -2.00 9.17 -6.08
CA ASP A 99 -0.99 9.91 -6.83
C ASP A 99 0.41 9.31 -6.66
N ASP A 100 0.73 8.83 -5.45
CA ASP A 100 2.03 8.20 -5.16
C ASP A 100 2.16 6.83 -5.81
N LEU A 101 1.08 6.03 -5.81
CA LEU A 101 1.02 4.80 -6.60
C LEU A 101 1.24 5.08 -8.08
N LYS A 102 0.56 6.10 -8.64
CA LYS A 102 0.73 6.48 -10.04
C LYS A 102 2.17 6.88 -10.39
N LYS A 103 2.91 7.48 -9.46
CA LYS A 103 4.35 7.72 -9.61
C LYS A 103 5.15 6.41 -9.59
N ALA A 104 4.82 5.47 -8.71
CA ALA A 104 5.46 4.15 -8.66
C ALA A 104 5.30 3.38 -9.98
N THR A 105 4.12 3.47 -10.62
CA THR A 105 3.83 2.70 -11.84
C THR A 105 4.36 3.36 -13.11
N LYS A 106 4.55 4.68 -13.11
CA LYS A 106 5.07 5.44 -14.27
C LYS A 106 6.60 5.46 -14.38
N GLY A 107 7.34 4.85 -13.45
CA GLY A 107 8.81 4.83 -13.44
C GLY A 107 9.48 3.92 -14.47
N LYS A 108 8.75 3.35 -15.44
CA LYS A 108 9.31 2.57 -16.56
C LYS A 108 8.92 3.23 -17.89
N GLU A 109 9.54 4.37 -18.21
CA GLU A 109 9.69 4.88 -19.58
C GLU A 109 11.16 5.19 -19.85
#